data_AF-A0A5B9Y401-F1
#
_entry.id   AF-A0A5B9Y401-F1
#
_cell.length_a   1.000
_cell.length_b   1.000
_cell.length_c   1.000
_cell.angle_alpha   90.00
_cell.angle_beta   90.00
_cell.angle_gamma   90.00
#
_symmetry.space_group_name_H-M   'P 1'
#
loop_
_entity.id
_entity.type
_entity.pdbx_description
1 polymer ?
#
loop_
_entity_poly.entity_id
_entity_poly.type
_entity_poly.pdbx_seq_one_letter_code
_entity_poly.pdbx_strand_id
1 'polypeptide(L)'
;MSKTLGEVIEKQLLSSNDEICFPKIADIISQLFTDKNGISMMKVGYRINEDYQILCLNLEKNMDIEIWKESGYYNWVSNDGKTIHRYNALVKEKKRKKDVLKLIEKPQKFLVFAQYIEKSKKSQYKFIGVYEYSHSEDIKHHNMIFMKTSDEFQFNFKNAN
;
A
#
# COMPACT_ATOMS: atom_id res chain seq x y z
N MET A 1 0.07 -22.26 7.12
CA MET A 1 0.56 -22.79 5.83
C MET A 1 0.61 -21.62 4.86
N SER A 2 1.73 -21.43 4.16
CA SER A 2 1.85 -20.39 3.14
C SER A 2 1.00 -20.77 1.92
N LYS A 3 0.13 -19.86 1.45
CA LYS A 3 -0.65 -20.07 0.23
C LYS A 3 0.17 -19.72 -1.01
N THR A 4 -0.10 -20.44 -2.09
CA THR A 4 0.34 -20.10 -3.44
C THR A 4 -0.54 -19.01 -4.04
N LEU A 5 -0.05 -18.32 -5.09
CA LEU A 5 -0.85 -17.34 -5.84
C LEU A 5 -2.13 -17.96 -6.44
N GLY A 6 -2.04 -19.21 -6.94
CA GLY A 6 -3.20 -19.92 -7.47
C GLY A 6 -4.31 -20.08 -6.43
N GLU A 7 -3.96 -20.44 -5.19
CA GLU A 7 -4.93 -20.56 -4.09
C GLU A 7 -5.54 -19.22 -3.68
N VAL A 8 -4.76 -18.13 -3.74
CA VAL A 8 -5.28 -16.77 -3.46
C VAL A 8 -6.29 -16.34 -4.51
N ILE A 9 -6.02 -16.60 -5.79
CA ILE A 9 -6.93 -16.30 -6.90
C ILE A 9 -8.20 -17.15 -6.78
N GLU A 10 -8.05 -18.46 -6.54
CA GLU A 10 -9.17 -19.39 -6.40
C GLU A 10 -10.08 -19.02 -5.22
N LYS A 11 -9.49 -18.74 -4.05
CA LYS A 11 -10.24 -18.38 -2.82
C LYS A 11 -10.70 -16.92 -2.81
N GLN A 12 -10.24 -16.12 -3.77
CA GLN A 12 -10.49 -14.69 -3.82
C GLN A 12 -10.12 -13.97 -2.51
N LEU A 13 -9.06 -14.42 -1.82
CA LEU A 13 -8.66 -13.90 -0.52
C LEU A 13 -7.14 -13.78 -0.43
N LEU A 14 -6.66 -12.53 -0.33
CA LEU A 14 -5.26 -12.19 -0.10
C LEU A 14 -5.03 -11.91 1.38
N SER A 15 -3.99 -12.49 1.98
CA SER A 15 -3.61 -12.28 3.38
C SER A 15 -2.17 -11.81 3.50
N SER A 16 -1.86 -10.97 4.49
CA SER A 16 -0.49 -10.54 4.78
C SER A 16 0.42 -11.68 5.25
N ASN A 17 -0.18 -12.81 5.63
CA ASN A 17 0.53 -14.05 6.00
C ASN A 17 0.86 -14.94 4.79
N ASP A 18 0.38 -14.60 3.59
CA ASP A 18 0.74 -15.33 2.37
C ASP A 18 2.18 -14.98 1.98
N GLU A 19 3.03 -15.97 1.70
CA GLU A 19 4.43 -15.73 1.27
C GLU A 19 4.53 -15.45 -0.23
N ILE A 20 3.61 -14.64 -0.75
CA ILE A 20 3.57 -14.25 -2.16
C ILE A 20 4.31 -12.93 -2.33
N CYS A 21 5.31 -12.94 -3.20
CA CYS A 21 6.11 -11.77 -3.55
C CYS A 21 5.98 -11.47 -5.05
N PHE A 22 5.76 -10.20 -5.37
CA PHE A 22 5.64 -9.71 -6.74
C PHE A 22 6.93 -8.99 -7.13
N PRO A 23 7.61 -9.37 -8.23
CA PRO A 23 8.85 -8.71 -8.66
C PRO A 23 8.67 -7.23 -8.98
N LYS A 24 7.53 -6.84 -9.57
CA LYS A 24 7.22 -5.47 -9.95
C LYS A 24 5.80 -5.09 -9.55
N ILE A 25 5.54 -3.79 -9.46
CA ILE A 25 4.18 -3.25 -9.28
C ILE A 25 3.26 -3.71 -10.42
N ALA A 26 3.77 -3.76 -11.66
CA ALA A 26 3.01 -4.26 -12.80
C ALA A 26 2.53 -5.71 -12.61
N ASP A 27 3.31 -6.54 -11.91
CA ASP A 27 2.95 -7.93 -11.62
C ASP A 27 1.82 -8.03 -10.59
N ILE A 28 1.78 -7.13 -9.61
CA ILE A 28 0.65 -7.00 -8.68
C ILE A 28 -0.63 -6.73 -9.48
N ILE A 29 -0.58 -5.73 -10.37
CA ILE A 29 -1.75 -5.33 -11.16
C ILE A 29 -2.18 -6.46 -12.09
N SER A 30 -1.26 -7.01 -12.87
CA SER A 30 -1.59 -8.01 -13.89
C SER A 30 -2.07 -9.33 -13.28
N GLN A 31 -1.56 -9.75 -12.13
CA GLN A 31 -1.88 -11.06 -11.55
C GLN A 31 -3.07 -11.03 -10.57
N LEU A 32 -3.34 -9.89 -9.93
CA LEU A 32 -4.40 -9.77 -8.91
C LEU A 32 -5.57 -8.88 -9.31
N PHE A 33 -5.38 -7.97 -10.26
CA PHE A 33 -6.34 -6.90 -10.58
C PHE A 33 -6.62 -6.80 -12.08
N THR A 34 -6.55 -7.92 -12.80
CA THR A 34 -7.08 -8.05 -14.17
C THR A 34 -8.26 -9.00 -14.18
N ASP A 35 -9.19 -8.77 -15.11
CA ASP A 35 -10.30 -9.69 -15.33
C ASP A 35 -9.84 -10.95 -16.08
N LYS A 36 -10.77 -11.89 -16.31
CA LYS A 36 -10.53 -13.12 -17.06
C LYS A 36 -10.04 -12.91 -18.50
N ASN A 37 -10.21 -11.71 -19.06
CA ASN A 37 -9.76 -11.33 -20.40
C ASN A 37 -8.43 -10.57 -20.37
N GLY A 38 -7.81 -10.40 -19.19
CA GLY A 38 -6.56 -9.67 -19.01
C GLY A 38 -6.74 -8.14 -18.98
N ILE A 39 -7.97 -7.64 -18.88
CA ILE A 39 -8.26 -6.21 -18.82
C ILE A 39 -8.06 -5.73 -17.37
N SER A 40 -7.26 -4.68 -17.20
CA SER A 40 -7.02 -4.06 -15.90
C SER A 40 -8.33 -3.52 -15.29
N MET A 41 -8.59 -3.91 -14.04
CA MET A 41 -9.70 -3.39 -13.24
C MET A 41 -9.40 -2.02 -12.61
N MET A 42 -8.19 -1.50 -12.81
CA MET A 42 -7.70 -0.31 -12.14
C MET A 42 -8.15 0.97 -12.85
N LYS A 43 -8.67 1.91 -12.07
CA LYS A 43 -8.85 3.32 -12.44
C LYS A 43 -7.55 4.12 -12.23
N VAL A 44 -7.55 5.37 -12.70
CA VAL A 44 -6.43 6.31 -12.57
C VAL A 44 -5.88 6.35 -11.13
N GLY A 45 -4.55 6.33 -11.00
CA GLY A 45 -3.87 6.40 -9.71
C GLY A 45 -3.90 5.10 -8.90
N TYR A 46 -4.01 3.96 -9.56
CA TYR A 46 -4.11 2.64 -8.93
C TYR A 46 -5.33 2.50 -8.01
N ARG A 47 -6.45 3.14 -8.38
CA ARG A 47 -7.72 2.95 -7.67
C ARG A 47 -8.39 1.68 -8.17
N ILE A 48 -8.83 0.85 -7.24
CA ILE A 48 -9.61 -0.36 -7.56
C ILE A 48 -11.08 0.04 -7.73
N ASN A 49 -11.61 0.78 -6.77
CA ASN A 49 -12.97 1.33 -6.80
C ASN A 49 -13.03 2.64 -6.00
N GLU A 50 -14.21 3.01 -5.50
CA GLU A 50 -14.37 4.23 -4.70
C GLU A 50 -13.76 4.14 -3.29
N ASP A 51 -13.64 2.92 -2.77
CA ASP A 51 -13.26 2.63 -1.38
C ASP A 51 -11.82 2.12 -1.26
N TYR A 52 -11.30 1.48 -2.31
CA TYR A 52 -9.99 0.84 -2.33
C TYR A 52 -9.01 1.41 -3.37
N GLN A 53 -7.77 1.60 -2.94
CA GLN A 53 -6.63 2.00 -3.77
C GLN A 53 -5.40 1.13 -3.42
N ILE A 54 -4.56 0.82 -4.40
CA ILE A 54 -3.29 0.13 -4.15
C ILE A 54 -2.23 1.17 -3.76
N LEU A 55 -1.47 0.87 -2.72
CA LEU A 55 -0.33 1.65 -2.29
C LEU A 55 0.92 0.76 -2.25
N CYS A 56 1.87 1.01 -3.14
CA CYS A 56 3.17 0.34 -3.11
C CYS A 56 4.17 1.22 -2.36
N LEU A 57 4.68 0.73 -1.23
CA LEU A 57 5.67 1.42 -0.44
C LEU A 57 7.07 0.96 -0.82
N ASN A 58 7.94 1.90 -1.17
CA ASN A 58 9.36 1.66 -1.16
C ASN A 58 9.85 1.83 0.28
N LEU A 59 10.42 0.76 0.83
CA LEU A 59 10.97 0.71 2.17
C LEU A 59 12.48 0.61 2.03
N GLU A 60 13.17 1.70 2.34
CA GLU A 60 14.63 1.69 2.37
C GLU A 60 15.09 1.15 3.73
N LYS A 61 15.72 -0.04 3.71
CA LYS A 61 16.28 -0.67 4.91
C LYS A 61 17.60 0.01 5.29
N ASN A 62 17.87 0.05 6.59
CA ASN A 62 19.19 0.28 7.20
C ASN A 62 19.74 1.72 7.21
N MET A 63 18.89 2.75 7.26
CA MET A 63 19.36 4.12 7.53
C MET A 63 18.56 4.74 8.67
N ASP A 64 19.21 5.61 9.42
CA ASP A 64 18.58 6.41 10.47
C ASP A 64 17.41 7.21 9.89
N ILE A 65 16.26 7.21 10.58
CA ILE A 65 15.05 7.94 10.17
C ILE A 65 15.36 9.43 10.00
N GLU A 66 16.27 9.98 10.81
CA GLU A 66 16.63 11.39 10.74
C GLU A 66 17.37 11.75 9.44
N ILE A 67 18.25 10.88 8.95
CA ILE A 67 18.94 11.06 7.65
C ILE A 67 17.92 11.08 6.50
N TRP A 68 16.87 10.27 6.58
CA TRP A 68 15.83 10.25 5.56
C TRP A 68 14.88 11.45 5.61
N LYS A 69 14.66 12.04 6.77
CA LYS A 69 13.88 13.29 6.86
C LYS A 69 14.59 14.44 6.13
N GLU A 70 15.92 14.42 6.06
CA GLU A 70 16.69 15.40 5.28
C GLU A 70 16.45 15.28 3.77
N SER A 71 16.21 14.07 3.25
CA SER A 71 15.87 13.86 1.83
C SER A 71 14.50 14.45 1.46
N GLY A 72 13.66 14.72 2.48
CA GLY A 72 12.33 15.25 2.33
C GLY A 72 11.26 14.23 1.96
N TYR A 73 11.60 12.94 1.75
CA TYR A 73 10.60 11.89 1.49
C TYR A 73 11.04 10.54 2.06
N TYR A 74 10.17 9.94 2.88
CA TYR A 74 10.45 8.65 3.48
C TYR A 74 9.17 7.92 3.89
N ASN A 75 9.14 6.60 3.77
CA ASN A 75 8.08 5.79 4.36
C ASN A 75 8.70 4.68 5.20
N TRP A 76 8.09 4.39 6.34
CA TRP A 76 8.45 3.24 7.15
C TRP A 76 7.21 2.59 7.74
N VAL A 77 7.38 1.34 8.14
CA VAL A 77 6.35 0.56 8.84
C VAL A 77 6.85 0.34 10.27
N SER A 78 5.96 0.46 11.25
CA SER A 78 6.27 0.14 12.64
C SER A 78 6.72 -1.32 12.79
N ASN A 79 7.51 -1.63 13.82
CA ASN A 79 8.03 -2.98 14.04
C ASN A 79 6.94 -4.05 14.20
N ASP A 80 5.77 -3.67 14.71
CA ASP A 80 4.60 -4.54 14.84
C ASP A 80 3.74 -4.61 13.57
N GLY A 81 4.10 -3.88 12.52
CA GLY A 81 3.38 -3.85 11.25
C GLY A 81 2.04 -3.11 11.27
N LYS A 82 1.63 -2.53 12.40
CA LYS A 82 0.30 -1.91 12.56
C LYS A 82 0.19 -0.52 11.98
N THR A 83 1.31 0.17 11.81
CA THR A 83 1.32 1.57 11.41
C THR A 83 2.30 1.80 10.26
N ILE A 84 1.85 2.57 9.28
CA ILE A 84 2.71 3.12 8.22
C ILE A 84 2.83 4.61 8.48
N HIS A 85 4.06 5.10 8.46
CA HIS A 85 4.35 6.53 8.48
C HIS A 85 4.81 6.94 7.08
N ARG A 86 4.22 8.02 6.57
CA ARG A 86 4.55 8.59 5.26
C ARG A 86 4.97 10.04 5.43
N TYR A 87 6.28 10.25 5.41
CA TYR A 87 6.90 11.56 5.47
C TYR A 87 7.11 12.13 4.06
N ASN A 88 6.64 13.36 3.81
CA ASN A 88 6.87 14.06 2.56
C ASN A 88 6.93 15.58 2.73
N ALA A 89 8.12 16.12 2.96
CA ALA A 89 8.39 17.56 2.94
C ALA A 89 8.50 18.16 1.53
N LEU A 90 8.77 17.35 0.50
CA LEU A 90 8.97 17.81 -0.90
C LEU A 90 7.69 18.35 -1.55
N VAL A 91 6.52 17.86 -1.15
CA VAL A 91 5.23 18.37 -1.65
C VAL A 91 4.96 19.77 -1.09
N LYS A 92 4.28 20.66 -1.82
CA LYS A 92 3.90 21.97 -1.26
C LYS A 92 2.87 21.80 -0.13
N GLU A 93 3.00 22.57 0.96
CA GLU A 93 2.10 22.50 2.12
C GLU A 93 0.62 22.57 1.74
N LYS A 94 0.25 23.51 0.85
CA LYS A 94 -1.12 23.66 0.34
C LYS A 94 -1.65 22.36 -0.28
N LYS A 95 -0.81 21.63 -1.00
CA LYS A 95 -1.18 20.34 -1.61
C LYS A 95 -1.33 19.25 -0.53
N ARG A 96 -0.39 19.15 0.42
CA ARG A 96 -0.50 18.19 1.53
C ARG A 96 -1.78 18.36 2.33
N LYS A 97 -2.10 19.60 2.73
CA LYS A 97 -3.34 19.93 3.44
C LYS A 97 -4.58 19.48 2.66
N LYS A 98 -4.61 19.75 1.35
CA LYS A 98 -5.70 19.32 0.48
C LYS A 98 -5.82 17.79 0.40
N ASP A 99 -4.69 17.09 0.33
CA ASP A 99 -4.69 15.63 0.25
C ASP A 99 -5.13 14.98 1.57
N VAL A 100 -4.73 15.54 2.72
CA VAL A 100 -5.23 15.12 4.05
C VAL A 100 -6.73 15.36 4.19
N LEU A 101 -7.23 16.54 3.83
CA LEU A 101 -8.67 16.83 3.91
C LEU A 101 -9.50 15.85 3.10
N LYS A 102 -9.03 15.47 1.89
CA LYS A 102 -9.69 14.44 1.09
C LYS A 102 -9.75 13.09 1.78
N LEU A 103 -8.67 12.70 2.48
CA LEU A 103 -8.62 11.43 3.22
C LEU A 103 -9.56 11.43 4.43
N ILE A 104 -9.79 12.60 5.04
CA ILE A 104 -10.75 12.78 6.14
C ILE A 104 -12.19 12.77 5.60
N GLU A 105 -12.46 13.53 4.53
CA GLU A 105 -13.80 13.67 3.95
C GLU A 105 -14.29 12.37 3.28
N LYS A 106 -13.38 11.65 2.61
CA LYS A 106 -13.65 10.35 1.99
C LYS A 106 -12.57 9.36 2.41
N PRO A 107 -12.77 8.66 3.55
CA PRO A 107 -11.85 7.64 4.03
C PRO A 107 -11.59 6.60 2.94
N GLN A 108 -10.33 6.52 2.52
CA GLN A 108 -9.85 5.61 1.49
C GLN A 108 -9.08 4.47 2.16
N LYS A 109 -9.44 3.23 1.83
CA LYS A 109 -8.68 2.03 2.19
C LYS A 109 -7.57 1.80 1.20
N PHE A 110 -6.38 1.52 1.71
CA PHE A 110 -5.19 1.23 0.93
C PHE A 110 -4.82 -0.24 1.07
N LEU A 111 -4.79 -0.98 -0.04
CA LEU A 111 -4.15 -2.29 -0.09
C LEU A 111 -2.66 -2.04 -0.22
N VAL A 112 -1.92 -2.32 0.85
CA VAL A 112 -0.51 -1.93 0.93
C VAL A 112 0.39 -3.09 0.55
N PHE A 113 1.26 -2.84 -0.42
CA PHE A 113 2.34 -3.71 -0.81
C PHE A 113 3.67 -3.06 -0.46
N ALA A 114 4.40 -3.63 0.48
CA ALA A 114 5.69 -3.10 0.91
C ALA A 114 6.84 -3.76 0.16
N GLN A 115 7.83 -2.95 -0.18
CA GLN A 115 9.08 -3.40 -0.76
C GLN A 115 9.81 -4.32 0.22
N TYR A 116 10.14 -5.51 -0.26
CA TYR A 116 10.90 -6.52 0.44
C TYR A 116 12.18 -6.80 -0.35
N ILE A 117 13.32 -6.55 0.30
CA ILE A 117 14.65 -6.88 -0.21
C ILE A 117 15.22 -7.96 0.70
N GLU A 118 15.39 -9.16 0.14
CA GLU A 118 16.05 -10.28 0.80
C GLU A 118 17.49 -10.34 0.31
N LYS A 119 18.46 -10.13 1.24
CA LYS A 119 19.93 -10.29 1.26
C LYS A 119 20.80 -10.44 -0.03
N SER A 120 20.24 -10.74 -1.20
CA SER A 120 20.90 -10.79 -2.52
C SER A 120 19.92 -10.75 -3.72
N LYS A 121 18.61 -10.65 -3.48
CA LYS A 121 17.57 -10.69 -4.52
C LYS A 121 17.16 -9.28 -4.96
N LYS A 122 16.67 -9.19 -6.20
CA LYS A 122 15.99 -8.00 -6.70
C LYS A 122 14.85 -7.64 -5.74
N SER A 123 14.63 -6.35 -5.54
CA SER A 123 13.48 -5.82 -4.81
C SER A 123 12.18 -6.50 -5.29
N GLN A 124 11.37 -6.96 -4.35
CA GLN A 124 10.04 -7.49 -4.60
C GLN A 124 9.03 -6.72 -3.72
N TYR A 125 7.74 -6.98 -3.93
CA TYR A 125 6.66 -6.39 -3.16
C TYR A 125 5.82 -7.49 -2.52
N LYS A 126 5.55 -7.36 -1.22
CA LYS A 126 4.70 -8.28 -0.46
C LYS A 126 3.49 -7.52 0.08
N PHE A 127 2.31 -8.13 0.03
CA PHE A 127 1.12 -7.57 0.66
C PHE A 127 1.30 -7.56 2.19
N ILE A 128 1.06 -6.42 2.83
CA ILE A 128 1.23 -6.27 4.28
C ILE A 128 -0.07 -5.94 5.02
N GLY A 129 -1.17 -5.76 4.31
CA GLY A 129 -2.50 -5.53 4.87
C GLY A 129 -3.25 -4.37 4.22
N VAL A 130 -4.43 -4.09 4.77
CA VAL A 130 -5.26 -2.94 4.43
C VAL A 130 -5.09 -1.86 5.47
N TYR A 131 -4.86 -0.63 5.03
CA TYR A 131 -4.58 0.51 5.90
C TYR A 131 -5.48 1.70 5.56
N GLU A 132 -5.76 2.54 6.55
CA GLU A 132 -6.52 3.77 6.40
C GLU A 132 -5.76 4.93 7.03
N TYR A 133 -5.98 6.13 6.50
CA TYR A 133 -5.46 7.34 7.12
C TYR A 133 -6.02 7.48 8.54
N SER A 134 -5.15 7.77 9.50
CA SER A 134 -5.52 7.99 10.90
C SER A 134 -5.38 9.47 11.26
N HIS A 135 -4.15 10.00 11.18
CA HIS A 135 -3.87 11.38 11.57
C HIS A 135 -2.53 11.85 10.98
N SER A 136 -2.15 13.09 11.25
CA SER A 136 -0.81 13.61 10.99
C SER A 136 -0.13 13.98 12.31
N GLU A 137 1.17 13.71 12.42
CA GLU A 137 1.93 14.04 13.64
C GLU A 137 2.27 15.53 13.74
N ASP A 138 2.33 16.24 12.61
CA ASP A 138 2.69 17.65 12.55
C ASP A 138 1.63 18.51 11.84
N ILE A 139 1.57 19.79 12.21
CA ILE A 139 0.60 20.77 11.68
C ILE A 139 0.78 21.07 10.19
N LYS A 140 1.97 20.79 9.63
CA LYS A 140 2.27 20.94 8.19
C LYS A 140 1.98 19.65 7.42
N HIS A 141 1.51 18.62 8.11
CA HIS A 141 1.18 17.29 7.59
C HIS A 141 2.33 16.66 6.81
N HIS A 142 3.57 16.92 7.21
CA HIS A 142 4.73 16.24 6.63
C HIS A 142 4.64 14.75 6.88
N ASN A 143 4.30 14.34 8.09
CA ASN A 143 4.15 12.94 8.45
C ASN A 143 2.67 12.55 8.57
N MET A 144 2.22 11.71 7.64
CA MET A 144 0.88 11.13 7.67
C MET A 144 0.94 9.70 8.19
N ILE A 145 0.06 9.39 9.13
CA ILE A 145 -0.02 8.11 9.82
C ILE A 145 -1.19 7.32 9.26
N PHE A 146 -0.91 6.09 8.85
CA PHE A 146 -1.92 5.14 8.40
C PHE A 146 -1.92 3.94 9.34
N MET A 147 -3.11 3.53 9.77
CA MET A 147 -3.29 2.38 10.65
C MET A 147 -3.82 1.19 9.88
N LYS A 148 -3.31 0.01 10.21
CA LYS A 148 -3.81 -1.25 9.68
C LYS A 148 -5.24 -1.47 10.18
N THR A 149 -6.15 -1.74 9.26
CA THR A 149 -7.54 -2.09 9.55
C THR A 149 -7.86 -3.56 9.25
N SER A 150 -7.04 -4.23 8.43
CA SER A 150 -7.19 -5.67 8.16
C SER A 150 -5.87 -6.29 7.72
N ASP A 151 -5.63 -7.56 8.08
CA ASP A 151 -4.57 -8.41 7.51
C ASP A 151 -4.99 -9.09 6.22
N GLU A 152 -6.27 -8.98 5.85
CA GLU A 152 -6.87 -9.70 4.74
C GLU A 152 -7.65 -8.77 3.80
N PHE A 153 -7.67 -9.14 2.53
CA PHE A 153 -8.47 -8.49 1.50
C PHE A 153 -9.22 -9.54 0.67
N GLN A 154 -10.55 -9.47 0.69
CA GLN A 154 -11.41 -10.28 -0.17
C GLN A 154 -11.58 -9.57 -1.52
N PHE A 155 -11.25 -10.26 -2.61
CA PHE A 155 -11.52 -9.80 -3.98
C PHE A 155 -13.03 -9.88 -4.26
N ASN A 156 -13.79 -8.89 -3.79
CA ASN A 156 -15.23 -8.78 -4.06
C ASN A 156 -15.51 -8.12 -5.42
N PHE A 157 -14.90 -8.65 -6.49
CA PHE A 157 -15.12 -8.16 -7.86
C PHE A 157 -16.39 -8.73 -8.51
N LYS A 158 -17.35 -9.19 -7.71
CA LYS A 158 -18.62 -9.70 -8.22
C LYS A 158 -19.53 -8.53 -8.61
N ASN A 159 -19.79 -8.45 -9.92
CA ASN A 159 -20.85 -7.69 -10.60
C ASN A 159 -20.57 -6.21 -10.89
N ALA A 160 -19.46 -5.91 -11.56
CA ALA A 160 -19.46 -4.78 -12.50
C ALA A 160 -19.98 -5.29 -13.86
N ASN A 161 -21.29 -5.54 -13.95
CA ASN A 161 -22.01 -5.56 -15.22
C ASN A 161 -22.61 -4.18 -15.44
#